data_AF-A0A971JTN0-F1
#
_entry.id   AF-A0A971JTN0-F1
#
_cell.length_a   1.000
_cell.length_b   1.000
_cell.length_c   1.000
_cell.angle_alpha   90.00
_cell.angle_beta   90.00
_cell.angle_gamma   90.00
#
_symmetry.space_group_name_H-M   'P 1'
#
loop_
_entity.id
_entity.type
_entity.pdbx_description
1 polymer ?
#
loop_
_entity_poly.entity_id
_entity_poly.type
_entity_poly.pdbx_seq_one_letter_code
_entity_poly.pdbx_strand_id
1 'polypeptide(L)'
;MAAEVFGNQQRTSTVNGILKAEAVRRFSGAVRAQKVEYLKNVISLVDNEEFENSILNIPGQRSGVSLRYFYMLIGSDDFVKPDRMILRFLESATGCKSITPDLAYKIVRSVCELLRDSFPNMTPRLLDNTIWRFQSQEARENAGKNKGRCHEGVFIHSNRRCQ
;
A
#
# COMPACT_ATOMS: atom_id res chain seq x y z
N MET A 1 -27.44 0.38 -3.37
CA MET A 1 -26.75 -0.01 -4.63
C MET A 1 -25.71 -1.12 -4.46
N ALA A 2 -24.50 -0.89 -3.91
CA ALA A 2 -23.48 -1.96 -3.88
C ALA A 2 -23.81 -3.16 -2.96
N ALA A 3 -24.40 -2.90 -1.79
CA ALA A 3 -24.85 -3.94 -0.87
C ALA A 3 -26.06 -4.71 -1.42
N GLU A 4 -26.97 -4.04 -2.11
CA GLU A 4 -28.19 -4.61 -2.69
C GLU A 4 -27.90 -5.43 -3.96
N VAL A 5 -27.00 -4.92 -4.82
CA VAL A 5 -26.71 -5.54 -6.14
C VAL A 5 -25.63 -6.62 -6.03
N PHE A 6 -24.60 -6.41 -5.20
CA PHE A 6 -23.44 -7.31 -5.11
C PHE A 6 -23.30 -8.01 -3.77
N GLY A 7 -24.21 -7.77 -2.81
CA GLY A 7 -24.08 -8.31 -1.44
C GLY A 7 -22.86 -7.78 -0.68
N ASN A 8 -22.19 -6.73 -1.17
CA ASN A 8 -20.93 -6.25 -0.60
C ASN A 8 -21.17 -5.16 0.45
N GLN A 9 -20.82 -5.46 1.70
CA GLN A 9 -20.97 -4.56 2.85
C GLN A 9 -19.64 -4.17 3.50
N GLN A 10 -18.52 -4.29 2.77
CA GLN A 10 -17.20 -3.95 3.30
C GLN A 10 -17.14 -2.47 3.75
N ARG A 11 -16.67 -2.23 4.97
CA ARG A 11 -16.61 -0.90 5.60
C ARG A 11 -15.21 -0.30 5.59
N THR A 12 -15.11 1.03 5.69
CA THR A 12 -13.83 1.76 5.81
C THR A 12 -13.17 1.60 7.18
N SER A 13 -13.95 1.23 8.20
CA SER A 13 -13.51 0.91 9.56
C SER A 13 -14.41 -0.17 10.14
N THR A 14 -13.88 -0.99 11.05
CA THR A 14 -14.65 -1.97 11.83
C THR A 14 -15.61 -1.29 12.81
N VAL A 15 -15.31 -0.06 13.22
CA VAL A 15 -16.11 0.75 14.14
C VAL A 15 -16.56 2.02 13.43
N ASN A 16 -17.88 2.25 13.36
CA ASN A 16 -18.51 3.45 12.80
C ASN A 16 -18.12 3.81 11.34
N GLY A 17 -17.56 2.87 10.58
CA GLY A 17 -17.15 3.08 9.20
C GLY A 17 -18.34 3.07 8.23
N ILE A 18 -18.30 3.92 7.21
CA ILE A 18 -19.23 3.84 6.07
C ILE A 18 -18.84 2.67 5.14
N LEU A 19 -19.73 2.31 4.22
CA LEU A 19 -19.41 1.35 3.17
C LEU A 19 -18.27 1.88 2.28
N LYS A 20 -17.34 1.01 1.88
CA LYS A 20 -16.27 1.36 0.95
C LYS A 20 -16.83 1.90 -0.37
N ALA A 21 -17.94 1.34 -0.85
CA ALA A 21 -18.62 1.83 -2.05
C ALA A 21 -19.12 3.27 -1.90
N GLU A 22 -19.66 3.63 -0.73
CA GLU A 22 -20.07 5.00 -0.43
C GLU A 22 -18.86 5.94 -0.30
N ALA A 23 -17.78 5.49 0.32
CA ALA A 23 -16.53 6.26 0.37
C ALA A 23 -15.97 6.55 -1.03
N VAL A 24 -15.93 5.54 -1.91
CA VAL A 24 -15.50 5.69 -3.31
C VAL A 24 -16.40 6.67 -4.06
N ARG A 25 -17.73 6.55 -3.93
CA ARG A 25 -18.68 7.48 -4.55
C ARG A 25 -18.44 8.92 -4.11
N ARG A 26 -18.20 9.17 -2.82
CA ARG A 26 -17.88 10.51 -2.29
C ARG A 26 -16.54 11.02 -2.83
N PHE A 27 -15.52 10.17 -2.86
CA PHE A 27 -14.21 10.50 -3.44
C PHE A 27 -14.35 10.91 -4.91
N SER A 28 -15.06 10.11 -5.72
CA SER A 28 -15.32 10.44 -7.13
C SER A 28 -16.11 11.75 -7.28
N GLY A 29 -17.05 12.03 -6.36
CA GLY A 29 -17.76 13.29 -6.31
C GLY A 29 -16.85 14.50 -6.07
N ALA A 30 -15.87 14.37 -5.17
CA ALA A 30 -14.86 15.39 -4.90
C ALA A 30 -13.97 15.64 -6.12
N VAL A 31 -13.51 14.59 -6.81
CA VAL A 31 -12.73 14.74 -8.06
C VAL A 31 -13.54 15.49 -9.12
N ARG A 32 -14.82 15.12 -9.29
CA ARG A 32 -15.72 15.77 -10.26
C ARG A 32 -15.97 17.25 -9.94
N ALA A 33 -16.04 17.62 -8.66
CA ALA A 33 -16.22 19.01 -8.25
C ALA A 33 -15.07 19.92 -8.71
N GLN A 34 -13.87 19.36 -8.88
CA GLN A 34 -12.68 20.06 -9.38
C GLN A 34 -12.65 20.20 -10.92
N LYS A 35 -13.69 19.74 -11.62
CA LYS A 35 -13.84 19.82 -13.10
C LYS A 35 -12.67 19.18 -13.88
N VAL A 36 -12.05 18.16 -13.30
CA VAL A 36 -11.01 17.36 -13.95
C VAL A 36 -11.66 16.22 -14.71
N GLU A 37 -11.77 16.38 -16.04
CA GLU A 37 -12.40 15.37 -16.92
C GLU A 37 -11.38 14.44 -17.59
N TYR A 38 -10.08 14.77 -17.55
CA TYR A 38 -9.03 14.02 -18.22
C TYR A 38 -7.86 13.73 -17.28
N LEU A 39 -7.27 12.54 -17.41
CA LEU A 39 -6.11 12.14 -16.60
C LEU A 39 -4.93 13.11 -16.75
N LYS A 40 -4.68 13.68 -17.93
CA LYS A 40 -3.60 14.66 -18.11
C LYS A 40 -3.75 15.94 -17.26
N ASN A 41 -4.98 16.26 -16.83
CA ASN A 41 -5.28 17.46 -16.04
C ASN A 41 -5.31 17.17 -14.54
N VAL A 42 -5.29 15.89 -14.14
CA VAL A 42 -5.49 15.46 -12.76
C VAL A 42 -4.39 15.88 -11.80
N ILE A 43 -3.21 16.22 -12.33
CA ILE A 43 -2.07 16.65 -11.51
C ILE A 43 -2.37 17.97 -10.80
N SER A 44 -3.31 18.78 -11.32
CA SER A 44 -3.77 20.00 -10.66
C SER A 44 -4.54 19.75 -9.36
N LEU A 45 -4.84 18.49 -9.02
CA LEU A 45 -5.42 18.11 -7.74
C LEU A 45 -4.37 17.99 -6.64
N VAL A 46 -3.10 17.80 -6.99
CA VAL A 46 -2.00 17.75 -6.02
C VAL A 46 -1.85 19.14 -5.39
N ASP A 47 -1.69 19.18 -4.07
CA ASP A 47 -1.57 20.40 -3.26
C ASP A 47 -2.80 21.35 -3.33
N ASN A 48 -3.94 20.86 -3.82
CA ASN A 48 -5.19 21.61 -3.80
C ASN A 48 -5.91 21.41 -2.45
N GLU A 49 -5.74 22.35 -1.54
CA GLU A 49 -6.28 22.28 -0.16
C GLU A 49 -7.79 22.02 -0.10
N GLU A 50 -8.59 22.62 -1.00
CA GLU A 50 -10.04 22.41 -1.03
C GLU A 50 -10.35 20.94 -1.35
N PHE A 51 -9.70 20.41 -2.38
CA PHE A 51 -9.83 19.01 -2.75
C PHE A 51 -9.35 18.09 -1.62
N GLU A 52 -8.18 18.33 -1.04
CA GLU A 52 -7.65 17.51 0.06
C GLU A 52 -8.59 17.48 1.25
N ASN A 53 -9.07 18.64 1.69
CA ASN A 53 -10.02 18.75 2.80
C ASN A 53 -11.32 17.99 2.48
N SER A 54 -11.81 18.06 1.24
CA SER A 54 -13.01 17.30 0.85
C SER A 54 -12.80 15.78 0.98
N ILE A 55 -11.61 15.27 0.67
CA ILE A 55 -11.27 13.84 0.79
C ILE A 55 -11.08 13.45 2.25
N LEU A 56 -10.31 14.21 3.02
CA LEU A 56 -9.99 13.90 4.42
C LEU A 56 -11.24 13.91 5.33
N ASN A 57 -12.29 14.64 4.94
CA ASN A 57 -13.58 14.66 5.63
C ASN A 57 -14.46 13.42 5.35
N ILE A 58 -14.10 12.56 4.39
CA ILE A 58 -14.83 11.31 4.17
C ILE A 58 -14.55 10.32 5.32
N PRO A 59 -15.58 9.73 5.96
CA PRO A 59 -15.37 8.77 7.05
C PRO A 59 -14.44 7.61 6.68
N GLY A 60 -13.34 7.48 7.41
CA GLY A 60 -12.28 6.50 7.18
C GLY A 60 -11.16 6.95 6.23
N GLN A 61 -11.17 8.21 5.76
CA GLN A 61 -10.13 8.77 4.89
C GLN A 61 -9.25 9.83 5.57
N ARG A 62 -9.51 10.17 6.84
CA ARG A 62 -8.80 11.21 7.61
C ARG A 62 -7.28 11.05 7.64
N SER A 63 -6.76 9.82 7.55
CA SER A 63 -5.32 9.58 7.54
C SER A 63 -4.62 10.04 6.26
N GLY A 64 -5.37 10.32 5.19
CA GLY A 64 -4.82 10.71 3.89
C GLY A 64 -4.07 9.59 3.15
N VAL A 65 -4.04 8.35 3.66
CA VAL A 65 -3.31 7.24 3.03
C VAL A 65 -3.85 6.94 1.63
N SER A 66 -5.17 6.94 1.46
CA SER A 66 -5.81 6.76 0.16
C SER A 66 -5.56 7.94 -0.78
N LEU A 67 -5.48 9.16 -0.26
CA LEU A 67 -5.19 10.38 -1.03
C LEU A 67 -3.76 10.37 -1.55
N ARG A 68 -2.77 10.06 -0.71
CA ARG A 68 -1.37 9.86 -1.13
C ARG A 68 -1.26 8.77 -2.20
N TYR A 69 -2.00 7.66 -2.02
CA TYR A 69 -2.03 6.60 -3.02
C TYR A 69 -2.71 7.04 -4.33
N PHE A 70 -3.79 7.83 -4.25
CA PHE A 70 -4.42 8.43 -5.41
C PHE A 70 -3.43 9.31 -6.18
N TYR A 71 -2.71 10.21 -5.51
CA TYR A 71 -1.65 11.02 -6.13
C TYR A 71 -0.56 10.17 -6.81
N MET A 72 -0.15 9.09 -6.14
CA MET A 72 0.79 8.12 -6.70
C MET A 72 0.19 7.34 -7.89
N LEU A 73 -1.12 7.19 -8.05
CA LEU A 73 -1.70 6.53 -9.23
C LEU A 73 -1.92 7.48 -10.40
N ILE A 74 -2.17 8.75 -10.12
CA ILE A 74 -2.51 9.73 -11.15
C ILE A 74 -1.31 10.40 -11.83
N GLY A 75 -0.09 10.07 -11.41
CA GLY A 75 1.12 10.53 -12.11
C GLY A 75 2.18 11.18 -11.22
N SER A 76 1.88 11.60 -9.99
CA SER A 76 2.90 12.20 -9.12
C SER A 76 3.95 11.19 -8.64
N ASP A 77 5.22 11.55 -8.81
CA ASP A 77 6.36 10.77 -8.37
C ASP A 77 6.75 11.01 -6.89
N ASP A 78 6.14 12.01 -6.25
CA ASP A 78 6.51 12.48 -4.90
C ASP A 78 5.84 11.71 -3.77
N PHE A 79 4.89 10.82 -4.11
CA PHE A 79 4.11 10.06 -3.15
C PHE A 79 4.45 8.58 -3.16
N VAL A 80 4.31 7.99 -1.97
CA VAL A 80 4.51 6.58 -1.68
C VAL A 80 3.23 6.04 -1.09
N LYS A 81 2.93 4.78 -1.36
CA LYS A 81 1.85 4.07 -0.70
C LYS A 81 2.41 3.31 0.50
N PRO A 82 2.22 3.79 1.74
CA PRO A 82 2.73 3.10 2.92
C PRO A 82 1.88 1.87 3.26
N ASP A 83 1.93 0.85 2.41
CA ASP A 83 1.20 -0.40 2.59
C ASP A 83 2.02 -1.46 3.33
N ARG A 84 1.44 -2.66 3.50
CA ARG A 84 2.07 -3.73 4.27
C ARG A 84 3.43 -4.16 3.72
N MET A 85 3.73 -3.97 2.44
CA MET A 85 5.03 -4.34 1.88
C MET A 85 6.11 -3.35 2.28
N ILE A 86 5.81 -2.04 2.19
CA ILE A 86 6.70 -1.00 2.70
C ILE A 86 6.91 -1.15 4.20
N LEU A 87 5.83 -1.36 4.97
CA LEU A 87 5.93 -1.56 6.42
C LEU A 87 6.84 -2.74 6.76
N ARG A 88 6.60 -3.92 6.17
CA ARG A 88 7.42 -5.11 6.40
C ARG A 88 8.88 -4.90 6.01
N PHE A 89 9.13 -4.21 4.90
CA PHE A 89 10.49 -3.91 4.46
C PHE A 89 11.20 -3.05 5.50
N LEU A 90 10.58 -1.96 5.94
CA LEU A 90 11.17 -1.05 6.92
C LEU A 90 11.33 -1.73 8.28
N GLU A 91 10.37 -2.53 8.72
CA GLU A 91 10.45 -3.30 9.98
C GLU A 91 11.64 -4.27 9.94
N SER A 92 11.83 -4.98 8.82
CA SER A 92 12.95 -5.89 8.62
C SER A 92 14.29 -5.15 8.53
N ALA A 93 14.34 -4.03 7.81
CA ALA A 93 15.56 -3.26 7.58
C ALA A 93 16.03 -2.51 8.84
N THR A 94 15.11 -2.09 9.70
CA THR A 94 15.41 -1.27 10.88
C THR A 94 15.35 -2.05 12.20
N GLY A 95 14.72 -3.22 12.22
CA GLY A 95 14.41 -3.97 13.45
C GLY A 95 13.28 -3.36 14.30
N CYS A 96 12.71 -2.21 13.90
CA CYS A 96 11.61 -1.56 14.59
C CYS A 96 10.27 -2.18 14.20
N LYS A 97 9.53 -2.77 15.15
CA LYS A 97 8.28 -3.51 14.87
C LYS A 97 7.00 -2.65 14.83
N SER A 98 7.10 -1.35 15.08
CA SER A 98 5.94 -0.48 15.27
C SER A 98 5.97 0.72 14.32
N ILE A 99 6.18 0.44 13.03
CA ILE A 99 6.22 1.49 12.01
C ILE A 99 4.80 1.81 11.56
N THR A 100 4.37 3.05 11.79
CA THR A 100 3.06 3.51 11.33
C THR A 100 3.11 3.89 9.84
N PRO A 101 1.99 3.88 9.11
CA PRO A 101 1.96 4.30 7.71
C PRO A 101 2.49 5.72 7.48
N ASP A 102 2.22 6.65 8.41
CA ASP A 102 2.74 8.02 8.29
C ASP A 102 4.25 8.09 8.51
N LEU A 103 4.76 7.35 9.49
CA LEU A 103 6.20 7.26 9.72
C LEU A 103 6.91 6.59 8.54
N ALA A 104 6.33 5.53 7.97
CA ALA A 104 6.86 4.86 6.79
C ALA A 104 6.95 5.81 5.59
N TYR A 105 5.90 6.60 5.34
CA TYR A 105 5.92 7.62 4.30
C TYR A 105 7.08 8.62 4.50
N LYS A 106 7.27 9.12 5.72
CA LYS A 106 8.38 10.04 6.06
C LYS A 106 9.74 9.38 5.85
N ILE A 107 9.93 8.17 6.34
CA ILE A 107 11.20 7.42 6.18
C ILE A 107 11.52 7.24 4.70
N VAL A 108 10.58 6.76 3.89
CA VAL A 108 10.86 6.51 2.46
C VAL A 108 11.19 7.81 1.73
N ARG A 109 10.52 8.91 2.05
CA ARG A 109 10.85 10.22 1.47
C ARG A 109 12.26 10.70 1.86
N SER A 110 12.61 10.65 3.14
CA SER A 110 13.96 11.05 3.58
C SER A 110 15.05 10.15 3.00
N VAL A 111 14.82 8.84 2.92
CA VAL A 111 15.75 7.91 2.27
C VAL A 111 15.88 8.20 0.77
N CYS A 112 14.78 8.51 0.10
CA CYS A 112 14.82 8.92 -1.31
C CYS A 112 15.71 10.16 -1.50
N GLU A 113 15.62 11.15 -0.61
CA GLU A 113 16.46 12.35 -0.66
C GLU A 113 17.94 12.00 -0.48
N LEU A 114 18.29 11.16 0.49
CA LEU A 114 19.67 10.69 0.70
C LEU A 114 20.22 9.90 -0.50
N LEU A 115 19.37 9.08 -1.13
CA LEU A 115 19.79 8.26 -2.27
C LEU A 115 20.05 9.09 -3.53
N ARG A 116 19.53 10.32 -3.63
CA ARG A 116 19.74 11.17 -4.81
C ARG A 116 21.21 11.53 -5.05
N ASP A 117 22.02 11.54 -4.00
CA ASP A 117 23.47 11.77 -4.11
C ASP A 117 24.16 10.72 -4.99
N SER A 118 23.69 9.47 -4.93
CA SER A 118 24.21 8.35 -5.75
C SER A 118 23.32 8.02 -6.95
N PHE A 119 22.04 8.38 -6.90
CA PHE A 119 21.03 8.07 -7.91
C PHE A 119 20.20 9.33 -8.22
N PRO A 120 20.70 10.25 -9.07
CA PRO A 120 20.10 11.58 -9.26
C PRO A 120 18.63 11.59 -9.66
N ASN A 121 18.16 10.56 -10.36
CA ASN A 121 16.77 10.42 -10.81
C ASN A 121 15.88 9.65 -9.82
N MET A 122 16.34 9.46 -8.57
CA MET A 122 15.56 8.75 -7.56
C MET A 122 14.32 9.56 -7.15
N THR A 123 13.17 8.93 -7.29
CA THR A 123 11.89 9.47 -6.85
C THR A 123 11.27 8.55 -5.79
N PRO A 124 10.41 9.08 -4.89
CA PRO A 124 9.70 8.25 -3.93
C PRO A 124 8.92 7.10 -4.59
N ARG A 125 8.26 7.34 -5.72
CA ARG A 125 7.58 6.28 -6.50
C ARG A 125 8.56 5.23 -7.04
N LEU A 126 9.72 5.63 -7.56
CA LEU A 126 10.71 4.68 -8.06
C LEU A 126 11.25 3.79 -6.92
N LEU A 127 11.49 4.39 -5.76
CA LEU A 127 11.93 3.67 -4.57
C LEU A 127 10.84 2.70 -4.06
N ASP A 128 9.58 3.12 -4.00
CA ASP A 128 8.42 2.25 -3.67
C ASP A 128 8.37 1.02 -4.59
N ASN A 129 8.42 1.25 -5.91
CA ASN A 129 8.43 0.17 -6.90
C ASN A 129 9.61 -0.78 -6.71
N THR A 130 10.78 -0.25 -6.34
CA THR A 130 11.99 -1.04 -6.11
C THR A 130 11.85 -1.93 -4.88
N ILE A 131 11.36 -1.37 -3.77
CA ILE A 131 11.08 -2.12 -2.54
C ILE A 131 10.01 -3.19 -2.80
N TRP A 132 8.97 -2.86 -3.55
CA TRP A 132 7.91 -3.79 -3.89
C TRP A 132 8.43 -5.01 -4.67
N ARG A 133 9.31 -4.78 -5.66
CA ARG A 133 9.94 -5.84 -6.44
C ARG A 133 10.81 -6.73 -5.57
N PHE A 134 11.60 -6.14 -4.69
CA PHE A 134 12.44 -6.86 -3.72
C PHE A 134 11.60 -7.78 -2.83
N GLN A 135 10.58 -7.24 -2.16
CA GLN A 135 9.67 -8.00 -1.29
C GLN A 135 8.93 -9.12 -2.04
N SER A 136 8.54 -8.87 -3.30
CA SER A 136 7.88 -9.88 -4.13
C SER A 136 8.81 -11.04 -4.50
N GLN A 137 10.09 -10.76 -4.75
CA GLN A 137 11.09 -11.77 -5.03
C GLN A 137 11.39 -12.61 -3.77
N GLU A 138 11.62 -11.97 -2.62
CA GLU A 138 11.85 -12.66 -1.35
C GLU A 138 10.68 -13.60 -1.00
N ALA A 139 9.44 -13.14 -1.18
CA ALA A 139 8.26 -13.96 -0.93
C ALA A 139 8.21 -15.23 -1.83
N ARG A 140 8.61 -15.09 -3.10
CA ARG A 140 8.68 -16.22 -4.04
C ARG A 140 9.78 -17.21 -3.66
N GLU A 141 10.96 -16.72 -3.28
CA GLU A 141 12.08 -17.57 -2.86
C GLU A 141 11.76 -18.35 -1.59
N ASN A 142 11.17 -17.68 -0.60
CA ASN A 142 10.76 -18.31 0.66
C ASN A 142 9.66 -19.36 0.45
N ALA A 143 8.72 -19.10 -0.47
CA ALA A 143 7.72 -20.10 -0.85
C ALA A 143 8.36 -21.33 -1.53
N GLY A 144 9.38 -21.13 -2.38
CA GLY A 144 10.14 -22.21 -3.00
C GLY A 144 10.89 -23.08 -1.98
N LYS A 145 11.56 -22.44 -0.99
CA LYS A 145 12.26 -23.14 0.10
C LYS A 145 11.31 -23.97 0.98
N ASN A 146 10.13 -23.44 1.29
CA ASN A 146 9.12 -24.18 2.07
C ASN A 146 8.53 -25.37 1.31
N LYS A 147 8.43 -25.30 -0.03
CA LYS A 147 7.96 -26.42 -0.86
C LYS A 147 8.97 -27.58 -0.93
N GLY A 148 10.27 -27.27 -0.85
CA GLY A 148 11.35 -28.28 -0.75
C GLY A 148 11.35 -29.05 0.58
N ARG A 149 11.07 -28.36 1.70
CA ARG A 149 11.00 -28.99 3.03
C ARG A 149 9.86 -30.00 3.21
N CYS A 150 8.77 -29.89 2.44
CA CYS A 150 7.67 -30.85 2.51
C CYS A 150 8.01 -32.22 1.88
N HIS A 151 9.04 -32.32 1.04
CA HIS A 151 9.41 -33.58 0.39
C HIS A 151 10.49 -34.39 1.13
N GLU A 152 11.17 -33.81 2.13
CA GLU A 152 12.20 -34.52 2.93
C GLU A 152 11.66 -35.17 4.22
N GLY A 153 10.36 -35.04 4.51
CA GLY A 153 9.75 -35.52 5.76
C GLY A 153 9.12 -36.93 5.71
N VAL A 154 9.20 -37.65 4.60
CA VAL A 154 8.54 -38.98 4.44
C VAL A 154 9.59 -40.05 4.18
N PHE A 155 10.49 -40.33 5.13
CA PHE A 155 11.29 -41.56 5.06
C PHE A 155 11.93 -42.00 6.38
N ILE A 156 11.21 -41.99 7.50
CA ILE A 156 11.64 -42.81 8.66
C ILE A 156 10.41 -43.36 9.35
N HIS A 157 10.30 -44.70 9.36
CA HIS A 157 9.77 -45.60 10.41
C HIS A 157 9.09 -46.83 9.78
N SER A 158 9.90 -47.81 9.39
CA SER A 158 9.47 -49.19 9.25
C SER A 158 10.68 -50.11 9.32
N ASN A 159 11.19 -50.36 10.54
CA ASN A 159 11.68 -51.69 10.89
C ASN A 159 11.95 -51.80 12.40
N ARG A 160 11.12 -52.56 13.10
CA ARG A 160 11.57 -53.52 14.12
C ARG A 160 10.44 -54.49 14.46
N ARG A 161 10.61 -55.72 14.00
CA ARG A 161 9.91 -56.94 14.43
C ARG A 161 10.71 -57.59 15.58
N CYS A 162 10.00 -58.36 16.42
CA CYS A 162 10.47 -59.36 17.40
C CYS A 162 11.18 -58.75 18.64
N GLN A 163 10.85 -59.10 19.88
CA GLN A 163 10.33 -60.37 20.43
C GLN A 163 9.09 -60.17 21.31
#